data_AF-A0A7Y3DKX0-F1
#
_entry.id   AF-A0A7Y3DKX0-F1
#
_cell.length_a   1.000
_cell.length_b   1.000
_cell.length_c   1.000
_cell.angle_alpha   90.00
_cell.angle_beta   90.00
_cell.angle_gamma   90.00
#
_symmetry.space_group_name_H-M   'P 1'
#
loop_
_entity.id
_entity.type
_entity.pdbx_description
1 polymer ?
#
loop_
_entity_poly.entity_id
_entity_poly.type
_entity_poly.pdbx_seq_one_letter_code
_entity_poly.pdbx_strand_id
1 'polypeptide(L)'
;MILGTTGQTIQAEADVLDLIDEAGTRSIVLIDRTGAAAIPQSAIRRIAALSTVEWVIGLGQAQDATNSAIGSGATRVAVRVIHGDLPGPPVLQHTPWHRQPGTALVGSEASGMLGLSHPAGGVDIDPWQLAVVGSFVANEPLTFLNQSILAAPSEKSDEQIRSIYVVARTPQDVAGLTDVLPELAGAVDRSGLALETSEALAAVRTAVAGELGRYGRNLVSLVLGVGLLLVGLNVYGAVTSKRRDFGRRRALGASRADIVQLVALQTVSVALVGAAAGLGIGAALVWRWTGDAPETGFTVAVGVLAVLAALAASLPPAIVAAFRDPVRVLRVP
;
A
#
# COMPACT_ATOMS: atom_id res chain seq x y z
N MET A 1 16.17 29.04 -15.08
CA MET A 1 16.92 27.80 -15.37
C MET A 1 16.79 26.76 -14.24
N ILE A 2 16.52 27.15 -12.99
CA ILE A 2 16.42 26.21 -11.84
C ILE A 2 15.13 25.35 -11.87
N LEU A 3 14.00 25.88 -12.36
CA LEU A 3 12.74 25.11 -12.48
C LEU A 3 12.80 23.94 -13.49
N GLY A 4 13.69 24.01 -14.49
CA GLY A 4 13.82 22.96 -15.50
C GLY A 4 14.62 21.75 -15.01
N THR A 5 15.61 21.96 -14.13
CA THR A 5 16.45 20.89 -13.59
C THR A 5 15.75 20.14 -12.45
N THR A 6 15.02 20.82 -11.58
CA THR A 6 14.29 20.15 -10.49
C THR A 6 13.08 19.37 -10.99
N GLY A 7 12.42 19.84 -12.06
CA GLY A 7 11.31 19.12 -12.70
C GLY A 7 11.75 17.82 -13.38
N GLN A 8 12.92 17.79 -14.00
CA GLN A 8 13.46 16.56 -14.61
C GLN A 8 13.94 15.55 -13.58
N THR A 9 14.50 15.99 -12.44
CA THR A 9 14.85 15.07 -11.36
C THR A 9 13.61 14.50 -10.67
N ILE A 10 12.55 15.30 -10.46
CA ILE A 10 11.29 14.80 -9.88
C ILE A 10 10.58 13.84 -10.85
N GLN A 11 10.60 14.12 -12.17
CA GLN A 11 10.02 13.21 -13.15
C GLN A 11 10.84 11.92 -13.29
N ALA A 12 12.18 12.00 -13.31
CA ALA A 12 13.02 10.81 -13.35
C ALA A 12 12.91 9.96 -12.08
N GLU A 13 12.73 10.60 -10.92
CA GLU A 13 12.48 9.90 -9.65
C GLU A 13 11.10 9.24 -9.63
N ALA A 14 10.06 9.92 -10.14
CA ALA A 14 8.72 9.34 -10.31
C ALA A 14 8.72 8.17 -11.32
N ASP A 15 9.39 8.32 -12.47
CA ASP A 15 9.49 7.27 -13.48
C ASP A 15 10.26 6.04 -12.94
N VAL A 16 11.27 6.25 -12.09
CA VAL A 16 12.00 5.17 -11.40
C VAL A 16 11.14 4.50 -10.32
N LEU A 17 10.36 5.28 -9.56
CA LEU A 17 9.44 4.76 -8.55
C LEU A 17 8.29 3.95 -9.17
N ASP A 18 7.72 4.42 -10.29
CA ASP A 18 6.69 3.70 -11.05
C ASP A 18 7.23 2.36 -11.60
N LEU A 19 8.48 2.34 -12.10
CA LEU A 19 9.17 1.11 -12.53
C LEU A 19 9.39 0.10 -11.38
N ILE A 20 9.67 0.60 -10.18
CA ILE A 20 9.88 -0.20 -8.96
C ILE A 20 8.55 -0.83 -8.51
N ASP A 21 7.46 -0.05 -8.48
CA ASP A 21 6.12 -0.53 -8.14
C ASP A 21 5.57 -1.52 -9.21
N GLU A 22 5.94 -1.32 -10.48
CA GLU A 22 5.56 -2.22 -11.57
C GLU A 22 6.33 -3.56 -11.53
N ALA A 23 7.61 -3.57 -11.13
CA ALA A 23 8.37 -4.82 -10.97
C ALA A 23 7.85 -5.66 -9.79
N GLY A 24 7.40 -5.01 -8.71
CA GLY A 24 6.73 -5.66 -7.59
C GLY A 24 5.50 -6.44 -8.06
N THR A 25 4.60 -5.82 -8.82
CA THR A 25 3.36 -6.45 -9.29
C THR A 25 3.55 -7.55 -10.36
N ARG A 26 4.71 -7.60 -11.03
CA ARG A 26 5.06 -8.60 -12.06
C ARG A 26 5.95 -9.74 -11.54
N SER A 27 6.25 -9.75 -10.24
CA SER A 27 7.15 -10.73 -9.63
C SER A 27 6.43 -11.98 -9.13
N ILE A 28 7.03 -13.13 -9.43
CA ILE A 28 6.63 -14.45 -8.97
C ILE A 28 7.83 -15.10 -8.32
N VAL A 29 7.66 -15.59 -7.10
CA VAL A 29 8.69 -16.33 -6.38
C VAL A 29 8.23 -17.77 -6.20
N LEU A 30 9.00 -18.70 -6.75
CA LEU A 30 8.84 -20.12 -6.51
C LEU A 30 9.83 -20.54 -5.43
N ILE A 31 9.34 -21.06 -4.30
CA ILE A 31 10.16 -21.44 -3.15
C ILE A 31 9.98 -22.93 -2.87
N ASP A 32 11.08 -23.67 -2.74
CA ASP A 32 11.08 -25.01 -2.18
C ASP A 32 11.06 -24.92 -0.65
N ARG A 33 9.90 -25.11 -0.01
CA ARG A 33 9.77 -24.99 1.45
C ARG A 33 10.38 -26.16 2.21
N THR A 34 10.45 -27.33 1.61
CA THR A 34 10.90 -28.57 2.26
C THR A 34 12.41 -28.79 2.07
N GLY A 35 13.01 -28.14 1.07
CA GLY A 35 14.40 -28.37 0.67
C GLY A 35 14.59 -29.72 -0.04
N ALA A 36 13.50 -30.39 -0.39
CA ALA A 36 13.48 -31.72 -1.01
C ALA A 36 12.94 -31.69 -2.44
N ALA A 37 12.51 -30.51 -2.95
CA ALA A 37 11.98 -30.38 -4.30
C ALA A 37 13.07 -30.57 -5.36
N ALA A 38 14.35 -30.41 -4.98
CA ALA A 38 15.54 -30.69 -5.80
C ALA A 38 15.45 -30.06 -7.21
N ILE A 39 15.27 -28.74 -7.24
CA ILE A 39 15.08 -28.00 -8.50
C ILE A 39 16.40 -28.01 -9.31
N PRO A 40 16.41 -28.58 -10.53
CA PRO A 40 17.61 -28.65 -11.34
C PRO A 40 17.97 -27.28 -11.92
N GLN A 41 19.27 -27.03 -12.13
CA GLN A 41 19.76 -25.81 -12.79
C GLN A 41 19.19 -25.59 -14.21
N SER A 42 18.79 -26.68 -14.88
CA SER A 42 18.12 -26.61 -16.18
C SER A 42 16.75 -25.91 -16.13
N ALA A 43 16.11 -25.82 -14.97
CA ALA A 43 14.86 -25.10 -14.77
C ALA A 43 15.01 -23.61 -15.15
N ILE A 44 16.10 -22.98 -14.71
CA ILE A 44 16.34 -21.55 -14.98
C ILE A 44 16.43 -21.29 -16.49
N ARG A 45 17.15 -22.15 -17.24
CA ARG A 45 17.24 -22.02 -18.70
C ARG A 45 15.90 -22.23 -19.40
N ARG A 46 15.08 -23.17 -18.93
CA ARG A 46 13.74 -23.40 -19.50
C ARG A 46 12.81 -22.21 -19.24
N ILE A 47 12.82 -21.65 -18.03
CA ILE A 47 12.00 -20.50 -17.66
C ILE A 47 12.48 -19.24 -18.39
N ALA A 48 13.79 -19.03 -18.50
CA ALA A 48 14.38 -17.90 -19.21
C ALA A 48 14.05 -17.90 -20.72
N ALA A 49 13.77 -19.07 -21.30
CA ALA A 49 13.41 -19.20 -22.71
C ALA A 49 11.96 -18.78 -23.02
N LEU A 50 11.13 -18.55 -21.99
CA LEU A 50 9.75 -18.08 -22.19
C LEU A 50 9.73 -16.63 -22.66
N SER A 51 8.98 -16.34 -23.71
CA SER A 51 8.81 -14.98 -24.24
C SER A 51 8.13 -14.04 -23.26
N THR A 52 7.35 -14.56 -22.31
CA THR A 52 6.64 -13.79 -21.27
C THR A 52 7.53 -13.44 -20.07
N VAL A 53 8.73 -14.03 -19.96
CA VAL A 53 9.67 -13.76 -18.88
C VAL A 53 10.61 -12.62 -19.30
N GLU A 54 10.74 -11.63 -18.43
CA GLU A 54 11.70 -10.53 -18.59
C GLU A 54 13.09 -10.99 -18.13
N TRP A 55 13.16 -11.53 -16.92
CA TRP A 55 14.35 -12.15 -16.35
C TRP A 55 13.99 -13.19 -15.29
N VAL A 56 14.92 -14.10 -15.03
CA VAL A 56 14.79 -15.14 -14.01
C VAL A 56 16.15 -15.42 -13.37
N ILE A 57 16.16 -15.53 -12.04
CA ILE A 57 17.32 -15.98 -11.28
C ILE A 57 16.92 -17.11 -10.32
N GLY A 58 17.83 -18.06 -10.14
CA GLY A 58 17.74 -19.09 -9.12
C GLY A 58 18.71 -18.79 -7.99
N LEU A 59 18.27 -18.98 -6.75
CA LEU A 59 19.11 -18.88 -5.57
C LEU A 59 19.23 -20.25 -4.91
N GLY A 60 20.47 -20.64 -4.61
CA GLY A 60 20.78 -21.81 -3.81
C GLY A 60 20.45 -21.62 -2.32
N GLN A 61 20.88 -22.60 -1.52
CA GLN A 61 20.75 -22.53 -0.07
C GLN A 61 21.62 -21.38 0.49
N ALA A 62 21.12 -20.70 1.51
CA ALA A 62 21.92 -19.74 2.25
C ALA A 62 22.94 -20.48 3.13
N GLN A 63 24.22 -20.14 2.98
CA GLN A 63 25.32 -20.64 3.79
C GLN A 63 25.92 -19.50 4.59
N ASP A 64 26.26 -19.74 5.85
CA ASP A 64 26.87 -18.71 6.69
C ASP A 64 28.32 -18.47 6.27
N ALA A 65 28.68 -17.19 6.21
CA ALA A 65 30.00 -16.77 5.79
C ALA A 65 30.56 -15.69 6.72
N THR A 66 31.86 -15.75 6.97
CA THR A 66 32.56 -14.82 7.87
C THR A 66 33.77 -14.21 7.19
N ASN A 67 34.09 -12.96 7.54
CA ASN A 67 35.29 -12.31 7.04
C ASN A 67 36.55 -13.08 7.48
N SER A 68 37.33 -13.59 6.51
CA SER A 68 38.52 -14.41 6.77
C SER A 68 39.59 -13.69 7.59
N ALA A 69 39.66 -12.36 7.49
CA ALA A 69 40.64 -11.56 8.23
C ALA A 69 40.28 -11.38 9.72
N ILE A 70 38.99 -11.51 10.07
CA ILE A 70 38.48 -11.34 11.44
C ILE A 70 38.30 -12.72 12.12
N GLY A 71 37.99 -13.76 11.34
CA GLY A 71 37.81 -15.12 11.83
C GLY A 71 36.54 -15.29 12.65
N SER A 72 36.61 -16.07 13.74
CA SER A 72 35.43 -16.50 14.53
C SER A 72 34.67 -15.40 15.27
N GLY A 73 35.23 -14.19 15.37
CA GLY A 73 34.55 -13.02 15.94
C GLY A 73 33.77 -12.18 14.92
N ALA A 74 33.77 -12.56 13.64
CA ALA A 74 33.12 -11.80 12.57
C ALA A 74 31.60 -11.99 12.57
N THR A 75 30.87 -10.94 12.17
CA THR A 75 29.44 -11.05 11.85
C THR A 75 29.22 -12.06 10.73
N ARG A 76 28.25 -12.95 10.91
CA ARG A 76 27.87 -13.91 9.87
C ARG A 76 26.94 -13.26 8.87
N VAL A 77 27.23 -13.47 7.59
CA VAL A 77 26.41 -13.02 6.47
C VAL A 77 26.08 -14.22 5.59
N ALA A 78 24.86 -14.27 5.09
CA ALA A 78 24.42 -15.33 4.21
C ALA A 78 25.08 -15.20 2.83
N VAL A 79 25.76 -16.25 2.38
CA VAL A 79 26.17 -16.45 1.00
C VAL A 79 25.12 -17.30 0.29
N ARG A 80 24.78 -16.89 -0.93
CA ARG A 80 23.85 -17.61 -1.80
C ARG A 80 24.50 -17.80 -3.17
N VAL A 81 24.49 -19.02 -3.68
CA VAL A 81 24.90 -19.27 -5.06
C VAL A 81 23.79 -18.82 -6.01
N ILE A 82 24.17 -18.07 -7.04
CA ILE A 82 23.23 -17.52 -8.02
C ILE A 82 23.30 -18.27 -9.35
N HIS A 83 22.14 -18.66 -9.86
CA HIS A 83 21.96 -19.34 -11.13
C HIS A 83 21.15 -18.47 -12.09
N GLY A 84 21.48 -18.52 -13.39
CA GLY A 84 20.87 -17.65 -14.40
C GLY A 84 21.61 -16.32 -14.55
N ASP A 85 21.12 -15.46 -15.43
CA ASP A 85 21.73 -14.15 -15.68
C ASP A 85 21.23 -13.10 -14.69
N LEU A 86 22.15 -12.29 -14.17
CA LEU A 86 21.78 -11.21 -13.28
C LEU A 86 20.96 -10.17 -14.03
N PRO A 87 19.86 -9.66 -13.47
CA PRO A 87 19.11 -8.58 -14.08
C PRO A 87 19.97 -7.32 -14.16
N GLY A 88 19.73 -6.48 -15.17
CA GLY A 88 20.42 -5.20 -15.31
C GLY A 88 19.83 -4.09 -14.41
N PRO A 89 20.37 -2.86 -14.51
CA PRO A 89 19.77 -1.69 -13.89
C PRO A 89 18.36 -1.42 -14.45
N PRO A 90 17.40 -0.93 -13.65
CA PRO A 90 17.57 -0.47 -12.26
C PRO A 90 17.48 -1.56 -11.20
N VAL A 91 17.14 -2.80 -11.55
CA VAL A 91 16.87 -3.88 -10.59
C VAL A 91 18.12 -4.29 -9.81
N LEU A 92 19.24 -4.44 -10.51
CA LEU A 92 20.52 -4.77 -9.89
C LEU A 92 21.63 -3.95 -10.54
N GLN A 93 22.33 -3.18 -9.73
CA GLN A 93 23.53 -2.47 -10.12
C GLN A 93 24.72 -3.15 -9.47
N HIS A 94 25.68 -3.61 -10.26
CA HIS A 94 26.80 -4.37 -9.74
C HIS A 94 28.11 -4.04 -10.46
N THR A 95 29.23 -4.26 -9.79
CA THR A 95 30.54 -4.20 -10.41
C THR A 95 30.68 -5.29 -11.49
N PRO A 96 31.44 -5.05 -12.58
CA PRO A 96 31.68 -6.07 -13.60
C PRO A 96 32.22 -7.36 -12.99
N TRP A 97 31.53 -8.47 -13.24
CA TRP A 97 31.82 -9.75 -12.59
C TRP A 97 31.81 -10.90 -13.60
N HIS A 98 32.96 -11.56 -13.74
CA HIS A 98 33.16 -12.66 -14.69
C HIS A 98 32.68 -14.03 -14.17
N ARG A 99 31.99 -14.07 -13.02
CA ARG A 99 31.36 -15.27 -12.41
C ARG A 99 32.23 -16.53 -12.45
N GLN A 100 33.50 -16.40 -12.09
CA GLN A 100 34.41 -17.54 -11.97
C GLN A 100 34.16 -18.27 -10.64
N PRO A 101 34.25 -19.62 -10.61
CA PRO A 101 34.13 -20.38 -9.36
C PRO A 101 35.09 -19.83 -8.29
N GLY A 102 34.60 -19.68 -7.06
CA GLY A 102 35.36 -19.11 -5.95
C GLY A 102 35.32 -17.58 -5.86
N THR A 103 34.64 -16.89 -6.78
CA THR A 103 34.42 -15.43 -6.71
C THR A 103 33.00 -15.09 -6.25
N ALA A 104 32.84 -13.92 -5.63
CA ALA A 104 31.57 -13.44 -5.13
C ALA A 104 31.44 -11.91 -5.20
N LEU A 105 30.19 -11.44 -5.18
CA LEU A 105 29.86 -10.03 -4.97
C LEU A 105 29.18 -9.84 -3.62
N VAL A 106 29.50 -8.75 -2.94
CA VAL A 106 28.89 -8.42 -1.65
C VAL A 106 27.78 -7.37 -1.80
N GLY A 107 26.65 -7.58 -1.14
CA GLY A 107 25.60 -6.58 -1.07
C GLY A 107 26.05 -5.34 -0.31
N SER A 108 25.42 -4.20 -0.59
CA SER A 108 25.77 -2.91 0.03
C SER A 108 25.71 -2.93 1.56
N GLU A 109 24.72 -3.59 2.16
CA GLU A 109 24.57 -3.71 3.62
C GLU A 109 25.50 -4.78 4.20
N ALA A 110 25.63 -5.91 3.50
CA ALA A 110 26.53 -7.01 3.86
C ALA A 110 27.99 -6.57 3.98
N SER A 111 28.45 -5.63 3.13
CA SER A 111 29.81 -5.09 3.19
C SER A 111 30.10 -4.44 4.55
N GLY A 112 29.14 -3.67 5.07
CA GLY A 112 29.25 -3.04 6.39
C GLY A 112 29.20 -4.07 7.52
N MET A 113 28.30 -5.05 7.42
CA MET A 113 28.17 -6.12 8.43
C MET A 113 29.46 -6.95 8.57
N LEU A 114 30.15 -7.24 7.46
CA LEU A 114 31.41 -7.98 7.43
C LEU A 114 32.63 -7.12 7.81
N GLY A 115 32.45 -5.81 8.04
CA GLY A 115 33.54 -4.90 8.35
C GLY A 115 34.55 -4.74 7.20
N LEU A 116 34.10 -4.88 5.95
CA LEU A 116 34.96 -4.71 4.79
C LEU A 116 35.20 -3.21 4.55
N SER A 117 36.48 -2.81 4.50
CA SER A 117 36.85 -1.41 4.25
C SER A 117 36.63 -0.99 2.78
N HIS A 118 36.69 -1.97 1.89
CA HIS A 118 36.38 -1.86 0.45
C HIS A 118 35.57 -3.11 0.08
N PRO A 119 34.79 -3.11 -1.01
CA PRO A 119 34.04 -4.28 -1.47
C PRO A 119 34.96 -5.33 -2.11
N ALA A 120 36.06 -5.66 -1.42
CA ALA A 120 37.06 -6.64 -1.81
C ALA A 120 37.63 -7.30 -0.55
N GLY A 121 37.80 -8.62 -0.58
CA GLY A 121 38.32 -9.37 0.56
C GLY A 121 38.06 -10.87 0.48
N GLY A 122 38.55 -11.61 1.47
CA GLY A 122 38.27 -13.03 1.63
C GLY A 122 37.11 -13.26 2.61
N VAL A 123 36.22 -14.17 2.26
CA VAL A 123 35.15 -14.63 3.14
C VAL A 123 35.22 -16.16 3.22
N ASP A 124 35.22 -16.69 4.44
CA ASP A 124 35.22 -18.13 4.70
C ASP A 124 33.79 -18.65 4.77
N ILE A 125 33.53 -19.75 4.06
CA ILE A 125 32.29 -20.54 4.07
C ILE A 125 32.71 -21.97 4.34
N ASP A 126 32.62 -22.45 5.58
CA ASP A 126 33.15 -23.76 5.97
C ASP A 126 32.77 -24.90 4.98
N PRO A 127 33.72 -25.56 4.27
CA PRO A 127 35.20 -25.50 4.39
C PRO A 127 35.93 -24.71 3.28
N TRP A 128 35.21 -23.96 2.46
CA TRP A 128 35.71 -23.19 1.32
C TRP A 128 35.96 -21.72 1.66
N GLN A 129 36.68 -21.04 0.78
CA GLN A 129 36.90 -19.61 0.85
C GLN A 129 36.47 -18.96 -0.47
N LEU A 130 35.78 -17.83 -0.38
CA LEU A 130 35.39 -17.02 -1.52
C LEU A 130 36.15 -15.69 -1.53
N ALA A 131 36.54 -15.28 -2.72
CA ALA A 131 37.05 -13.95 -2.98
C ALA A 131 35.89 -13.01 -3.33
N VAL A 132 35.63 -12.04 -2.46
CA VAL A 132 34.76 -10.90 -2.78
C VAL A 132 35.53 -10.01 -3.74
N VAL A 133 35.02 -9.85 -4.96
CA VAL A 133 35.68 -9.11 -6.05
C VAL A 133 34.98 -7.79 -6.41
N GLY A 134 33.87 -7.49 -5.72
CA GLY A 134 33.14 -6.26 -5.90
C GLY A 134 31.81 -6.27 -5.15
N SER A 135 30.96 -5.30 -5.44
CA SER A 135 29.69 -5.12 -4.76
C SER A 135 28.51 -5.00 -5.71
N PHE A 136 27.32 -5.14 -5.15
CA PHE A 136 26.07 -4.84 -5.82
C PHE A 136 25.09 -4.09 -4.91
N VAL A 137 24.15 -3.42 -5.55
CA VAL A 137 22.96 -2.82 -4.96
C VAL A 137 21.75 -3.37 -5.70
N ALA A 138 20.84 -4.00 -4.98
CA ALA A 138 19.60 -4.54 -5.47
C ALA A 138 18.42 -3.67 -5.04
N ASN A 139 17.47 -3.47 -5.94
CA ASN A 139 16.16 -2.85 -5.70
C ASN A 139 15.06 -3.90 -5.72
N GLU A 140 13.78 -3.51 -5.54
CA GLU A 140 12.66 -4.44 -5.57
C GLU A 140 12.64 -5.27 -6.88
N PRO A 141 12.30 -6.56 -6.83
CA PRO A 141 11.91 -7.37 -5.65
C PRO A 141 13.10 -8.02 -4.91
N LEU A 142 14.34 -7.59 -5.20
CA LEU A 142 15.58 -8.23 -4.76
C LEU A 142 16.30 -7.48 -3.63
N THR A 143 15.66 -6.50 -2.98
CA THR A 143 16.22 -5.68 -1.89
C THR A 143 16.85 -6.52 -0.77
N PHE A 144 16.25 -7.67 -0.43
CA PHE A 144 16.78 -8.60 0.57
C PHE A 144 18.20 -9.12 0.25
N LEU A 145 18.62 -9.10 -1.02
CA LEU A 145 19.97 -9.53 -1.40
C LEU A 145 21.05 -8.56 -0.91
N ASN A 146 20.73 -7.30 -0.61
CA ASN A 146 21.71 -6.33 -0.12
C ASN A 146 22.38 -6.76 1.21
N GLN A 147 21.72 -7.62 1.98
CA GLN A 147 22.22 -8.22 3.22
C GLN A 147 22.93 -9.56 3.00
N SER A 148 23.24 -9.91 1.75
CA SER A 148 23.84 -11.20 1.37
C SER A 148 25.05 -11.06 0.46
N ILE A 149 25.77 -12.16 0.29
CA ILE A 149 26.83 -12.32 -0.70
C ILE A 149 26.31 -13.23 -1.82
N LEU A 150 26.54 -12.83 -3.07
CA LEU A 150 26.23 -13.64 -4.26
C LEU A 150 27.49 -14.35 -4.74
N ALA A 151 27.48 -15.68 -4.70
CA ALA A 151 28.59 -16.52 -5.13
C ALA A 151 28.36 -17.09 -6.53
N ALA A 152 29.44 -17.21 -7.30
CA ALA A 152 29.38 -17.89 -8.60
C ALA A 152 29.15 -19.39 -8.39
N PRO A 153 28.39 -20.05 -9.29
CA PRO A 153 28.24 -21.50 -9.27
C PRO A 153 29.58 -22.22 -9.34
N SER A 154 29.73 -23.28 -8.56
CA SER A 154 30.86 -24.21 -8.66
C SER A 154 30.48 -25.40 -9.52
N GLU A 155 31.34 -25.83 -10.43
CA GLU A 155 31.12 -27.05 -11.24
C GLU A 155 31.06 -28.33 -10.40
N LYS A 156 31.56 -28.28 -9.16
CA LYS A 156 31.65 -29.44 -8.26
C LYS A 156 30.52 -29.52 -7.23
N SER A 157 29.70 -28.48 -7.07
CA SER A 157 28.57 -28.53 -6.13
C SER A 157 27.31 -28.98 -6.87
N ASP A 158 26.73 -30.09 -6.43
CA ASP A 158 25.38 -30.53 -6.80
C ASP A 158 24.33 -29.65 -6.09
N GLU A 159 24.54 -28.34 -6.15
CA GLU A 159 23.79 -27.37 -5.38
C GLU A 159 22.43 -27.16 -6.03
N GLN A 160 21.40 -27.43 -5.23
CA GLN A 160 20.01 -27.38 -5.65
C GLN A 160 19.47 -25.98 -5.46
N ILE A 161 18.65 -25.55 -6.41
CA ILE A 161 18.00 -24.24 -6.34
C ILE A 161 16.89 -24.31 -5.29
N ARG A 162 16.92 -23.40 -4.32
CA ARG A 162 15.95 -23.32 -3.21
C ARG A 162 14.83 -22.33 -3.50
N SER A 163 15.12 -21.29 -4.27
CA SER A 163 14.10 -20.36 -4.75
C SER A 163 14.41 -19.85 -6.15
N ILE A 164 13.36 -19.64 -6.94
CA ILE A 164 13.43 -19.05 -8.27
C ILE A 164 12.63 -17.74 -8.23
N TYR A 165 13.27 -16.64 -8.59
CA TYR A 165 12.65 -15.34 -8.77
C TYR A 165 12.45 -15.11 -10.25
N VAL A 166 11.19 -14.89 -10.64
CA VAL A 166 10.79 -14.65 -12.02
C VAL A 166 10.08 -13.31 -12.06
N VAL A 167 10.46 -12.45 -13.00
CA VAL A 167 9.67 -11.26 -13.33
C VAL A 167 9.12 -11.41 -14.72
N ALA A 168 7.79 -11.27 -14.80
CA ALA A 168 7.05 -11.28 -16.04
C ALA A 168 7.24 -9.96 -16.79
N ARG A 169 7.18 -9.99 -18.13
CA ARG A 169 7.23 -8.76 -18.95
C ARG A 169 6.05 -7.87 -18.66
N THR A 170 4.85 -8.44 -18.51
CA THR A 170 3.62 -7.69 -18.23
C THR A 170 2.89 -8.28 -17.02
N PRO A 171 2.06 -7.48 -16.31
CA PRO A 171 1.25 -7.99 -15.20
C PRO A 171 0.25 -9.07 -15.61
N GLN A 172 -0.21 -9.06 -16.87
CA GLN A 172 -1.18 -10.02 -17.40
C GLN A 172 -0.58 -11.43 -17.56
N ASP A 173 0.74 -11.51 -17.76
CA ASP A 173 1.46 -12.79 -17.93
C ASP A 173 1.64 -13.54 -16.60
N VAL A 174 1.47 -12.86 -15.46
CA VAL A 174 1.73 -13.40 -14.12
C VAL A 174 0.85 -14.62 -13.82
N ALA A 175 -0.45 -14.52 -14.12
CA ALA A 175 -1.40 -15.61 -13.89
C ALA A 175 -1.03 -16.87 -14.71
N GLY A 176 -0.75 -16.69 -16.01
CA GLY A 176 -0.36 -17.81 -16.88
C GLY A 176 1.00 -18.42 -16.50
N LEU A 177 1.95 -17.61 -16.04
CA LEU A 177 3.24 -18.10 -15.54
C LEU A 177 3.08 -18.88 -14.23
N THR A 178 2.19 -18.47 -13.34
CA THR A 178 1.95 -19.16 -12.06
C THR A 178 1.51 -20.62 -12.26
N ASP A 179 0.73 -20.88 -13.32
CA ASP A 179 0.29 -22.24 -13.67
C ASP A 179 1.41 -23.11 -14.27
N VAL A 180 2.30 -22.49 -15.07
CA VAL A 180 3.31 -23.21 -15.86
C VAL A 180 4.65 -23.37 -15.11
N LEU A 181 4.98 -22.46 -14.19
CA LEU A 181 6.26 -22.45 -13.48
C LEU A 181 6.54 -23.73 -12.67
N PRO A 182 5.59 -24.32 -11.92
CA PRO A 182 5.82 -25.58 -11.21
C PRO A 182 6.15 -26.75 -12.14
N GLU A 183 5.56 -26.77 -13.35
CA GLU A 183 5.84 -27.79 -14.36
C GLU A 183 7.24 -27.61 -14.96
N LEU A 184 7.62 -26.38 -15.29
CA LEU A 184 8.94 -26.07 -15.86
C LEU A 184 10.08 -26.18 -14.85
N ALA A 185 9.80 -25.97 -13.57
CA ALA A 185 10.74 -26.18 -12.48
C ALA A 185 11.28 -27.62 -12.49
N GLY A 186 10.46 -28.60 -12.90
CA GLY A 186 10.89 -30.00 -12.99
C GLY A 186 11.30 -30.58 -11.63
N ALA A 187 10.72 -30.07 -10.55
CA ALA A 187 10.98 -30.54 -9.19
C ALA A 187 10.56 -32.01 -9.01
N VAL A 188 11.37 -32.74 -8.26
CA VAL A 188 11.13 -34.16 -7.94
C VAL A 188 9.92 -34.30 -7.02
N ASP A 189 9.80 -33.42 -6.02
CA ASP A 189 8.65 -33.32 -5.14
C ASP A 189 7.93 -31.98 -5.32
N ARG A 190 6.74 -32.04 -5.93
CA ARG A 190 5.90 -30.86 -6.20
C ARG A 190 5.13 -30.38 -4.97
N SER A 191 4.98 -31.22 -3.94
CA SER A 191 4.19 -30.89 -2.75
C SER A 191 4.89 -29.89 -1.83
N GLY A 192 6.22 -29.78 -1.93
CA GLY A 192 7.04 -28.80 -1.21
C GLY A 192 7.18 -27.44 -1.88
N LEU A 193 6.70 -27.29 -3.12
CA LEU A 193 6.78 -26.02 -3.86
C LEU A 193 5.68 -25.07 -3.41
N ALA A 194 6.07 -23.87 -3.01
CA ALA A 194 5.17 -22.75 -2.77
C ALA A 194 5.40 -21.67 -3.80
N LEU A 195 4.30 -21.17 -4.36
CA LEU A 195 4.30 -19.97 -5.20
C LEU A 195 3.86 -18.79 -4.35
N GLU A 196 4.70 -17.78 -4.28
CA GLU A 196 4.41 -16.50 -3.65
C GLU A 196 4.41 -15.45 -4.76
N THR A 197 3.23 -14.88 -5.04
CA THR A 197 3.08 -13.76 -5.96
C THR A 197 2.83 -12.50 -5.16
N SER A 198 3.38 -11.37 -5.61
CA SER A 198 3.12 -10.06 -5.00
C SER A 198 1.63 -9.67 -5.08
N GLU A 199 0.90 -10.24 -6.05
CA GLU A 199 -0.55 -10.11 -6.18
C GLU A 199 -1.32 -10.75 -5.01
N ALA A 200 -0.86 -11.86 -4.42
CA ALA A 200 -1.52 -12.46 -3.26
C ALA A 200 -1.38 -11.56 -2.01
N LEU A 201 -0.23 -10.91 -1.84
CA LEU A 201 -0.02 -9.96 -0.74
C LEU A 201 -0.75 -8.63 -0.98
N ALA A 202 -0.82 -8.17 -2.24
CA ALA A 202 -1.63 -7.03 -2.66
C ALA A 202 -3.14 -7.32 -2.52
N ALA A 203 -3.60 -8.54 -2.83
CA ALA A 203 -4.98 -8.99 -2.66
C ALA A 203 -5.38 -9.01 -1.18
N VAL A 204 -4.48 -9.45 -0.29
CA VAL A 204 -4.71 -9.36 1.17
C VAL A 204 -4.75 -7.90 1.63
N ARG A 205 -3.82 -7.05 1.17
CA ARG A 205 -3.82 -5.61 1.51
C ARG A 205 -5.06 -4.88 0.99
N THR A 206 -5.52 -5.19 -0.21
CA THR A 206 -6.75 -4.60 -0.81
C THR A 206 -8.02 -5.15 -0.17
N ALA A 207 -8.06 -6.42 0.24
CA ALA A 207 -9.16 -6.98 1.02
C ALA A 207 -9.27 -6.31 2.39
N VAL A 208 -8.14 -6.13 3.08
CA VAL A 208 -8.07 -5.41 4.36
C VAL A 208 -8.43 -3.93 4.19
N ALA A 209 -7.85 -3.23 3.22
CA ALA A 209 -8.19 -1.82 2.94
C ALA A 209 -9.66 -1.64 2.53
N GLY A 210 -10.22 -2.58 1.78
CA GLY A 210 -11.63 -2.61 1.40
C GLY A 210 -12.57 -2.80 2.59
N GLU A 211 -12.22 -3.69 3.53
CA GLU A 211 -12.98 -3.89 4.77
C GLU A 211 -12.91 -2.67 5.70
N LEU A 212 -11.73 -2.08 5.91
CA LEU A 212 -11.57 -0.86 6.70
C LEU A 212 -12.34 0.32 6.09
N GLY A 213 -12.28 0.49 4.78
CA GLY A 213 -13.02 1.54 4.07
C GLY A 213 -14.55 1.35 4.14
N ARG A 214 -15.03 0.10 4.15
CA ARG A 214 -16.46 -0.21 4.33
C ARG A 214 -16.92 0.07 5.75
N TYR A 215 -16.11 -0.27 6.75
CA TYR A 215 -16.41 -0.01 8.16
C TYR A 215 -16.48 1.49 8.46
N GLY A 216 -15.50 2.27 7.97
CA GLY A 216 -15.50 3.73 8.10
C GLY A 216 -16.73 4.37 7.46
N ARG A 217 -17.13 3.92 6.26
CA ARG A 217 -18.33 4.42 5.57
C ARG A 217 -19.62 4.11 6.33
N ASN A 218 -19.73 2.91 6.90
CA ASN A 218 -20.88 2.53 7.72
C ASN A 218 -20.99 3.40 8.97
N LEU A 219 -19.88 3.65 9.68
CA LEU A 219 -19.85 4.52 10.86
C LEU A 219 -20.26 5.96 10.51
N VAL A 220 -19.71 6.53 9.45
CA VAL A 220 -20.07 7.88 8.98
C VAL A 220 -21.55 7.95 8.62
N SER A 221 -22.08 6.95 7.91
CA SER A 221 -23.50 6.89 7.56
C SER A 221 -24.42 6.80 8.78
N LEU A 222 -24.03 6.01 9.80
CA LEU A 222 -24.77 5.87 11.05
C LEU A 222 -24.79 7.19 11.83
N VAL A 223 -23.63 7.82 12.01
CA VAL A 223 -23.50 9.10 12.73
C VAL A 223 -24.30 10.20 12.03
N LEU A 224 -24.23 10.28 10.70
CA LEU A 224 -25.05 11.23 9.94
C LEU A 224 -26.54 10.93 10.03
N GLY A 225 -26.95 9.65 9.98
CA GLY A 225 -28.34 9.26 10.15
C GLY A 225 -28.90 9.65 11.52
N VAL A 226 -28.13 9.44 12.59
CA VAL A 226 -28.50 9.88 13.95
C VAL A 226 -28.54 11.40 14.03
N GLY A 227 -27.55 12.09 13.47
CA GLY A 227 -27.52 13.55 13.40
C GLY A 227 -28.74 14.15 12.70
N LEU A 228 -29.14 13.55 11.58
CA LEU A 228 -30.33 13.93 10.81
C LEU A 228 -31.61 13.85 11.67
N LEU A 229 -31.78 12.75 12.40
CA LEU A 229 -32.92 12.54 13.30
C LEU A 229 -32.95 13.57 14.43
N LEU A 230 -31.80 13.83 15.06
CA LEU A 230 -31.69 14.80 16.15
C LEU A 230 -32.00 16.21 15.67
N VAL A 231 -31.49 16.63 14.51
CA VAL A 231 -31.80 17.94 13.92
C VAL A 231 -33.29 18.05 13.63
N GLY A 232 -33.89 17.03 12.99
CA GLY A 232 -35.33 17.01 12.71
C GLY A 232 -36.19 17.16 13.97
N LEU A 233 -35.83 16.44 15.05
CA LEU A 233 -36.53 16.50 16.33
C LEU A 233 -36.40 17.89 16.99
N ASN A 234 -35.21 18.48 16.97
CA ASN A 234 -34.96 19.82 17.51
C ASN A 234 -35.75 20.89 16.77
N VAL A 235 -35.73 20.86 15.43
CA VAL A 235 -36.49 21.82 14.61
C VAL A 235 -38.00 21.65 14.84
N TYR A 236 -38.49 20.41 14.90
CA TYR A 236 -39.90 20.14 15.19
C TYR A 236 -40.33 20.68 16.57
N GLY A 237 -39.49 20.50 17.60
CA GLY A 237 -39.71 21.06 18.94
C GLY A 237 -39.74 22.58 18.93
N ALA A 238 -38.76 23.22 18.26
CA ALA A 238 -38.65 24.67 18.14
C ALA A 238 -39.87 25.27 17.41
N VAL A 239 -40.30 24.65 16.32
CA VAL A 239 -41.51 25.06 15.57
C VAL A 239 -42.75 24.92 16.44
N THR A 240 -42.87 23.82 17.19
CA THR A 240 -44.05 23.54 18.03
C THR A 240 -44.18 24.52 19.19
N SER A 241 -43.06 24.93 19.79
CA SER A 241 -43.00 25.95 20.85
C SER A 241 -43.39 27.35 20.34
N LYS A 242 -42.97 27.72 19.11
CA LYS A 242 -43.23 29.05 18.52
C LYS A 242 -44.53 29.17 17.72
N ARG A 243 -45.44 28.19 17.80
CA ARG A 243 -46.69 28.17 17.00
C ARG A 243 -47.55 29.42 17.14
N ARG A 244 -47.67 30.00 18.35
CA ARG A 244 -48.47 31.20 18.60
C ARG A 244 -47.91 32.43 17.89
N ASP A 245 -46.59 32.58 17.83
CA ASP A 245 -45.94 33.68 17.12
C ASP A 245 -46.08 33.59 15.61
N PHE A 246 -45.98 32.37 15.05
CA PHE A 246 -46.22 32.14 13.62
C PHE A 246 -47.68 32.40 13.23
N GLY A 247 -48.63 32.04 14.10
CA GLY A 247 -50.05 32.37 13.95
C GLY A 247 -50.29 33.89 13.92
N ARG A 248 -49.65 34.64 14.84
CA ARG A 248 -49.74 36.10 14.90
C ARG A 248 -49.13 36.79 13.67
N ARG A 249 -47.99 36.30 13.16
CA ARG A 249 -47.37 36.83 11.93
C ARG A 249 -48.20 36.60 10.68
N ARG A 250 -48.87 35.44 10.57
CA ARG A 250 -49.84 35.20 9.48
C ARG A 250 -51.07 36.09 9.57
N ALA A 251 -51.56 36.38 10.77
CA ALA A 251 -52.67 37.32 10.95
C ALA A 251 -52.31 38.75 10.50
N LEU A 252 -51.02 39.09 10.50
CA LEU A 252 -50.48 40.36 9.98
C LEU A 252 -50.15 40.33 8.47
N GLY A 253 -50.48 39.24 7.76
CA GLY A 253 -50.32 39.14 6.31
C GLY A 253 -49.05 38.41 5.82
N ALA A 254 -48.25 37.82 6.71
CA ALA A 254 -47.10 37.02 6.27
C ALA A 254 -47.54 35.78 5.47
N SER A 255 -46.90 35.54 4.33
CA SER A 255 -47.20 34.38 3.48
C SER A 255 -46.68 33.08 4.10
N ARG A 256 -47.19 31.93 3.62
CA ARG A 256 -46.68 30.61 4.04
C ARG A 256 -45.21 30.43 3.66
N ALA A 257 -44.79 31.01 2.54
CA ALA A 257 -43.41 30.98 2.06
C ALA A 257 -42.46 31.74 2.99
N ASP A 258 -42.89 32.89 3.54
CA ASP A 258 -42.06 33.69 4.45
C ASP A 258 -41.73 32.93 5.75
N ILE A 259 -42.70 32.15 6.26
CA ILE A 259 -42.48 31.33 7.46
C ILE A 259 -41.55 30.15 7.16
N VAL A 260 -41.71 29.50 6.00
CA VAL A 260 -40.81 28.42 5.57
C VAL A 260 -39.39 28.94 5.39
N GLN A 261 -39.23 30.08 4.71
CA GLN A 261 -37.93 30.72 4.48
C GLN A 261 -37.25 31.12 5.78
N LEU A 262 -38.00 31.67 6.74
CA LEU A 262 -37.46 32.04 8.05
C LEU A 262 -36.95 30.82 8.82
N VAL A 263 -37.73 29.73 8.86
CA VAL A 263 -37.33 28.49 9.55
C VAL A 263 -36.15 27.83 8.85
N ALA A 264 -36.13 27.83 7.52
CA ALA A 264 -35.03 27.31 6.72
C ALA A 264 -33.73 28.10 6.97
N LEU A 265 -33.75 29.44 6.91
CA LEU A 265 -32.61 30.29 7.19
C LEU A 265 -32.08 30.11 8.63
N GLN A 266 -32.97 30.00 9.60
CA GLN A 266 -32.57 29.76 10.99
C GLN A 266 -31.91 28.39 11.15
N THR A 267 -32.41 27.37 10.45
CA THR A 267 -31.84 26.01 10.53
C THR A 267 -30.50 25.94 9.81
N VAL A 268 -30.38 26.57 8.64
CA VAL A 268 -29.15 26.61 7.83
C VAL A 268 -28.04 27.36 8.55
N SER A 269 -28.34 28.51 9.16
CA SER A 269 -27.34 29.29 9.89
C SER A 269 -26.76 28.52 11.09
N VAL A 270 -27.62 27.84 11.85
CA VAL A 270 -27.17 26.98 12.95
C VAL A 270 -26.37 25.78 12.43
N ALA A 271 -26.80 25.17 11.33
CA ALA A 271 -26.09 24.04 10.71
C ALA A 271 -24.69 24.44 10.21
N LEU A 272 -24.56 25.61 9.59
CA LEU A 272 -23.26 26.12 9.12
C LEU A 272 -22.28 26.34 10.28
N VAL A 273 -22.75 26.95 11.38
CA VAL A 273 -21.92 27.17 12.56
C VAL A 273 -21.52 25.84 13.20
N GLY A 274 -22.47 24.91 13.31
CA GLY A 274 -22.20 23.57 13.83
C GLY A 274 -21.21 22.77 12.96
N ALA A 275 -21.35 22.85 11.64
CA ALA A 275 -20.44 22.20 10.69
C ALA A 275 -19.03 22.79 10.79
N ALA A 276 -18.89 24.12 10.80
CA ALA A 276 -17.58 24.78 10.93
C ALA A 276 -16.90 24.42 12.25
N ALA A 277 -17.65 24.46 13.36
CA ALA A 277 -17.12 24.09 14.67
C ALA A 277 -16.75 22.60 14.75
N GLY A 278 -17.61 21.71 14.23
CA GLY A 278 -17.37 20.27 14.23
C GLY A 278 -16.17 19.86 13.39
N LEU A 279 -16.02 20.44 12.20
CA LEU A 279 -14.85 20.20 11.34
C LEU A 279 -13.57 20.75 12.00
N GLY A 280 -13.62 21.95 12.58
CA GLY A 280 -12.48 22.53 13.27
C GLY A 280 -12.02 21.70 14.47
N ILE A 281 -12.96 21.29 15.33
CA ILE A 281 -12.67 20.45 16.50
C ILE A 281 -12.18 19.07 16.06
N GLY A 282 -12.83 18.47 15.06
CA GLY A 282 -12.44 17.16 14.52
C GLY A 282 -11.04 17.17 13.93
N ALA A 283 -10.72 18.16 13.11
CA ALA A 283 -9.40 18.31 12.51
C ALA A 283 -8.31 18.54 13.58
N ALA A 284 -8.59 19.38 14.59
CA ALA A 284 -7.68 19.62 15.70
C ALA A 284 -7.43 18.35 16.53
N LEU A 285 -8.47 17.53 16.75
CA LEU A 285 -8.36 16.29 17.50
C LEU A 285 -7.56 15.24 16.72
N VAL A 286 -7.80 15.10 15.42
CA VAL A 286 -7.01 14.21 14.54
C VAL A 286 -5.55 14.64 14.56
N TRP A 287 -5.27 15.92 14.32
CA TRP A 287 -3.90 16.44 14.33
C TRP A 287 -3.19 16.19 15.66
N ARG A 288 -3.90 16.33 16.79
CA ARG A 288 -3.37 16.07 18.14
C ARG A 288 -2.98 14.60 18.37
N TRP A 289 -3.70 13.66 17.76
CA TRP A 289 -3.51 12.22 17.98
C TRP A 289 -2.58 11.58 16.96
N THR A 290 -2.64 12.03 15.70
CA THR A 290 -1.95 11.42 14.57
C THR A 290 -0.73 12.22 14.12
N GLY A 291 -0.61 13.50 14.48
CA GLY A 291 0.48 14.39 14.05
C GLY A 291 0.29 14.96 12.63
N ASP A 292 -0.49 14.27 11.80
CA ASP A 292 -0.80 14.66 10.43
C ASP A 292 -2.17 15.32 10.29
N ALA A 293 -2.29 16.23 9.32
CA ALA A 293 -3.57 16.83 8.96
C ALA A 293 -4.44 15.82 8.20
N PRO A 294 -5.75 15.73 8.50
CA PRO A 294 -6.66 14.87 7.74
C PRO A 294 -6.73 15.29 6.27
N GLU A 295 -6.98 14.33 5.39
CA GLU A 295 -7.12 14.55 3.96
C GLU A 295 -8.17 15.65 3.68
N THR A 296 -7.78 16.65 2.87
CA THR A 296 -8.61 17.83 2.60
C THR A 296 -9.89 17.46 1.86
N GLY A 297 -9.83 16.50 0.94
CA GLY A 297 -10.99 15.98 0.19
C GLY A 297 -12.05 15.37 1.11
N PHE A 298 -11.64 14.54 2.07
CA PHE A 298 -12.54 13.91 3.04
C PHE A 298 -13.22 14.95 3.94
N THR A 299 -12.45 15.91 4.44
CA THR A 299 -12.95 16.96 5.34
C THR A 299 -14.02 17.83 4.68
N VAL A 300 -13.78 18.24 3.42
CA VAL A 300 -14.76 19.00 2.63
C VAL A 300 -16.00 18.17 2.34
N ALA A 301 -15.84 16.89 1.95
CA ALA A 301 -16.96 16.00 1.67
C ALA A 301 -17.89 15.81 2.88
N VAL A 302 -17.32 15.61 4.08
CA VAL A 302 -18.09 15.52 5.34
C VAL A 302 -18.83 16.81 5.63
N GLY A 303 -18.19 17.97 5.43
CA GLY A 303 -18.81 19.28 5.61
C GLY A 303 -20.02 19.50 4.70
N VAL A 304 -19.85 19.23 3.39
CA VAL A 304 -20.94 19.33 2.41
C VAL A 304 -22.09 18.39 2.76
N LEU A 305 -21.78 17.15 3.13
CA LEU A 305 -22.77 16.14 3.47
C LEU A 305 -23.55 16.52 4.74
N ALA A 306 -22.88 17.09 5.75
CA ALA A 306 -23.54 17.58 6.96
C ALA A 306 -24.53 18.73 6.67
N VAL A 307 -24.15 19.67 5.79
CA VAL A 307 -25.04 20.76 5.38
C VAL A 307 -26.25 20.22 4.59
N LEU A 308 -26.02 19.30 3.65
CA LEU A 308 -27.09 18.67 2.88
C LEU A 308 -28.05 17.88 3.79
N ALA A 309 -27.51 17.14 4.77
CA ALA A 309 -28.30 16.44 5.77
C ALA A 309 -29.15 17.42 6.59
N ALA A 310 -28.58 18.52 7.10
CA ALA A 310 -29.32 19.52 7.85
C ALA A 310 -30.46 20.16 7.02
N LEU A 311 -30.21 20.46 5.75
CA LEU A 311 -31.23 20.93 4.82
C LEU A 311 -32.35 19.89 4.64
N ALA A 312 -31.99 18.63 4.39
CA ALA A 312 -32.93 17.53 4.25
C ALA A 312 -33.79 17.33 5.51
N ALA A 313 -33.18 17.40 6.71
CA ALA A 313 -33.89 17.28 7.99
C ALA A 313 -34.83 18.46 8.28
N SER A 314 -34.53 19.65 7.75
CA SER A 314 -35.33 20.86 7.99
C SER A 314 -36.62 20.92 7.15
N LEU A 315 -36.66 20.20 6.02
CA LEU A 315 -37.79 20.21 5.08
C LEU A 315 -39.11 19.70 5.70
N PRO A 316 -39.17 18.51 6.33
CA PRO A 316 -40.41 18.00 6.92
C PRO A 316 -41.06 18.93 7.96
N PRO A 317 -40.34 19.42 8.99
CA PRO A 317 -40.94 20.31 9.98
C PRO A 317 -41.31 21.68 9.41
N ALA A 318 -40.55 22.21 8.43
CA ALA A 318 -40.89 23.46 7.75
C ALA A 318 -42.20 23.33 6.94
N ILE A 319 -42.38 22.21 6.23
CA ILE A 319 -43.61 21.87 5.50
C ILE A 319 -44.77 21.75 6.51
N VAL A 320 -44.60 20.98 7.60
CA VAL A 320 -45.64 20.83 8.63
C VAL A 320 -46.04 22.18 9.25
N ALA A 321 -45.09 23.10 9.45
CA ALA A 321 -45.38 24.45 9.94
C ALA A 321 -46.22 25.27 8.94
N ALA A 322 -45.92 25.15 7.64
CA ALA A 322 -46.56 25.90 6.57
C ALA A 322 -48.00 25.46 6.29
N PHE A 323 -48.28 24.16 6.43
CA PHE A 323 -49.56 23.56 6.06
C PHE A 323 -50.58 23.49 7.21
N ARG A 324 -50.21 23.82 8.47
CA ARG A 324 -51.20 23.86 9.55
C ARG A 324 -52.08 25.09 9.49
N ASP A 325 -53.39 24.88 9.58
CA ASP A 325 -54.40 25.93 9.39
C ASP A 325 -54.38 26.98 10.52
N PRO A 326 -54.35 28.29 10.20
CA PRO A 326 -54.24 29.38 11.17
C PRO A 326 -55.50 29.51 12.05
N VAL A 327 -56.65 29.12 11.51
CA VAL A 327 -57.96 29.31 12.14
C VAL A 327 -58.17 28.36 13.33
N ARG A 328 -57.53 27.17 13.34
CA ARG A 328 -57.58 26.23 14.48
C ARG A 328 -56.70 26.64 15.66
N VAL A 329 -55.70 27.50 15.46
CA VAL A 329 -54.78 27.92 16.54
C VAL A 329 -55.35 29.08 17.36
N LEU A 330 -56.25 29.88 16.76
CA LEU A 330 -56.94 31.00 17.42
C LEU A 330 -58.32 30.62 17.99
N ARG A 331 -58.81 29.42 17.71
CA ARG A 331 -60.05 28.87 18.28
C ARG A 331 -59.73 27.66 19.14
N VAL A 332 -59.25 27.92 20.35
CA VAL A 332 -59.50 27.05 21.49
C VAL A 332 -59.95 27.98 22.63
N PRO A 333 -61.05 27.67 23.34
CA PRO A 333 -61.41 28.36 24.58
C PRO A 333 -60.31 28.28 25.64
#